data_AF-A0A1F8PPC8-F1
#
_entry.id   AF-A0A1F8PPC8-F1
#
_cell.length_a   1.000
_cell.length_b   1.000
_cell.length_c   1.000
_cell.angle_alpha   90.00
_cell.angle_beta   90.00
_cell.angle_gamma   90.00
#
_symmetry.space_group_name_H-M   'P 1'
#
loop_
_entity.id
_entity.type
_entity.pdbx_description
1 polymer ?
#
loop_
_entity_poly.entity_id
_entity_poly.type
_entity_poly.pdbx_seq_one_letter_code
_entity_poly.pdbx_strand_id
1 'polypeptide(L)' 'MKTKVRNNHTEYLTTGTIARHCGVSKVTVLRWIEKGDLTAFRLPGGQNRIHVDDFYAFAAKYSIPVKKYA' A
#
# COMPACT_ATOMS: atom_id res chain seq x y z
N MET A 1 28.94 -6.77 12.79
CA MET A 1 28.31 -5.94 11.74
C MET A 1 26.96 -5.48 12.26
N LYS A 2 26.77 -4.17 12.51
CA LYS A 2 25.50 -3.64 13.04
C LYS A 2 24.56 -3.37 11.86
N THR A 3 23.55 -4.21 11.70
CA THR A 3 22.46 -3.99 10.74
C THR A 3 21.77 -2.69 11.12
N LYS A 4 21.86 -1.67 10.26
CA LYS A 4 21.14 -0.40 10.41
C LYS A 4 19.65 -0.73 10.33
N VAL A 5 18.99 -0.87 11.48
CA VAL A 5 17.53 -0.89 11.57
C VAL A 5 17.06 0.47 11.06
N ARG A 6 16.51 0.50 9.84
CA ARG A 6 15.88 1.71 9.30
C ARG A 6 14.57 1.89 10.06
N ASN A 7 14.57 2.79 11.05
CA ASN A 7 13.34 3.35 11.60
C ASN A 7 12.60 4.11 10.48
N ASN A 8 11.64 3.46 9.81
CA ASN A 8 10.70 4.14 8.92
C ASN A 8 9.30 4.03 9.54
N HIS A 9 8.90 5.09 10.23
CA HIS A 9 7.63 5.27 10.98
C HIS A 9 6.37 5.36 10.10
N THR A 10 6.27 4.59 9.03
CA THR A 10 5.03 4.46 8.26
C THR A 10 4.87 3.02 7.79
N GLU A 11 4.63 2.08 8.71
CA GLU A 11 4.42 0.66 8.33
C GLU A 11 3.18 0.48 7.45
N TYR A 12 2.16 1.35 7.60
CA TYR A 12 0.87 1.17 6.94
C TYR A 12 0.42 2.37 6.12
N LEU A 13 -0.01 2.09 4.89
CA LEU A 13 -0.60 3.04 3.96
C LEU A 13 -2.13 2.93 3.96
N THR A 14 -2.78 4.05 3.65
CA THR A 14 -4.22 4.06 3.37
C THR A 14 -4.48 3.78 1.88
N THR A 15 -5.69 3.38 1.54
CA THR A 15 -6.13 3.25 0.14
C THR A 15 -6.00 4.57 -0.63
N GLY A 16 -6.19 5.72 0.04
CA GLY A 16 -5.99 7.04 -0.55
C GLY A 16 -4.53 7.32 -0.88
N THR A 17 -3.61 6.92 -0.01
CA THR A 17 -2.17 7.08 -0.22
C THR A 17 -1.70 6.23 -1.40
N ILE A 18 -2.13 4.97 -1.47
CA ILE A 18 -1.83 4.06 -2.59
C ILE A 18 -2.44 4.59 -3.90
N ALA A 19 -3.71 5.02 -3.86
CA ALA A 19 -4.38 5.59 -5.02
C ALA A 19 -3.58 6.76 -5.63
N ARG A 20 -3.11 7.67 -4.77
CA ARG A 20 -2.24 8.77 -5.19
C ARG A 20 -0.92 8.25 -5.76
N HIS A 21 -0.23 7.35 -5.06
CA HIS A 21 1.04 6.76 -5.50
C HIS A 21 0.98 6.12 -6.89
N CYS A 22 -0.12 5.41 -7.20
CA CYS A 22 -0.30 4.72 -8.46
C CYS A 22 -1.04 5.56 -9.52
N GLY A 23 -1.50 6.77 -9.19
CA GLY A 23 -2.31 7.60 -10.09
C GLY A 23 -3.67 6.98 -10.45
N VAL A 24 -4.28 6.25 -9.52
CA VAL A 24 -5.57 5.57 -9.71
C VAL A 24 -6.64 6.08 -8.75
N SER A 25 -7.90 5.65 -8.94
CA SER A 25 -8.99 5.95 -8.00
C SER A 25 -8.91 5.10 -6.73
N LYS A 26 -9.49 5.57 -5.62
CA LYS A 26 -9.66 4.74 -4.39
C LYS A 26 -10.47 3.47 -4.67
N VAL A 27 -11.47 3.53 -5.56
CA VAL A 27 -12.29 2.38 -5.95
C VAL A 27 -11.44 1.30 -6.61
N THR A 28 -10.47 1.69 -7.43
CA THR A 28 -9.50 0.75 -8.03
C THR A 28 -8.72 0.00 -6.95
N VAL A 29 -8.22 0.72 -5.94
CA VAL A 29 -7.48 0.10 -4.83
C VAL A 29 -8.36 -0.84 -4.01
N LEU A 30 -9.60 -0.44 -3.73
CA LEU A 30 -10.57 -1.31 -3.03
C LEU A 30 -10.83 -2.60 -3.81
N ARG A 31 -10.96 -2.54 -5.14
CA ARG A 31 -11.12 -3.73 -5.98
C ARG A 31 -9.90 -4.66 -5.94
N TRP A 32 -8.68 -4.13 -5.83
CA TRP A 32 -7.48 -4.97 -5.63
C TRP A 32 -7.52 -5.70 -4.28
N ILE A 33 -8.02 -5.04 -3.24
CA ILE A 33 -8.19 -5.64 -1.91
C ILE A 33 -9.30 -6.70 -1.93
N GLU A 34 -10.47 -6.39 -2.49
CA GLU A 34 -11.63 -7.31 -2.59
C GLU A 34 -11.31 -8.57 -3.39
N LYS A 35 -10.47 -8.46 -4.42
CA LYS A 35 -9.97 -9.61 -5.19
C LYS A 35 -8.91 -10.43 -4.46
N GLY A 36 -8.35 -9.92 -3.37
CA GLY A 36 -7.21 -10.52 -2.68
C GLY A 36 -5.86 -10.31 -3.37
N ASP A 37 -5.79 -9.44 -4.38
CA ASP A 37 -4.54 -9.09 -5.05
C ASP A 37 -3.62 -8.24 -4.16
N LEU A 38 -4.22 -7.35 -3.35
CA LEU A 38 -3.53 -6.47 -2.42
C LEU A 38 -3.94 -6.76 -0.98
N THR A 39 -3.02 -7.29 -0.19
CA THR A 39 -3.24 -7.61 1.22
C THR A 39 -3.53 -6.35 2.03
N ALA A 40 -4.62 -6.37 2.80
CA ALA A 40 -5.01 -5.29 3.69
C ALA A 40 -5.76 -5.84 4.90
N PHE A 41 -5.71 -5.13 6.02
CA PHE A 41 -6.67 -5.32 7.11
C PHE A 41 -7.58 -4.10 7.25
N ARG A 42 -8.81 -4.34 7.72
CA ARG A 42 -9.83 -3.32 7.90
C ARG A 42 -9.94 -2.95 9.37
N LEU A 43 -9.85 -1.66 9.68
CA LEU A 43 -10.11 -1.13 11.02
C LEU A 43 -11.62 -1.19 11.33
N PRO A 44 -12.04 -1.25 12.60
CA PRO A 44 -13.46 -1.19 12.99
C PRO A 44 -14.22 0.02 12.41
N GLY A 45 -13.53 1.15 12.20
CA GLY A 45 -14.07 2.35 11.54
C GLY A 45 -14.16 2.28 10.01
N GLY A 46 -13.91 1.11 9.41
CA GLY A 46 -14.12 0.84 7.98
C GLY A 46 -12.94 1.17 7.06
N GLN A 47 -11.90 1.84 7.53
CA GLN A 47 -10.71 2.19 6.74
C GLN A 47 -9.75 1.00 6.61
N ASN A 48 -9.17 0.81 5.42
CA ASN A 48 -8.16 -0.22 5.18
C ASN A 48 -6.74 0.30 5.50
N ARG A 49 -5.88 -0.63 5.94
CA ARG A 49 -4.45 -0.46 6.15
C ARG A 49 -3.71 -1.52 5.37
N ILE A 50 -2.70 -1.08 4.63
CA ILE A 50 -1.89 -1.90 3.74
C ILE A 50 -0.44 -1.75 4.19
N HIS A 51 0.24 -2.85 4.49
CA HIS A 51 1.64 -2.77 4.86
C HIS A 51 2.46 -2.23 3.68
N VAL A 52 3.46 -1.40 3.95
CA VAL A 52 4.28 -0.78 2.88
C VAL A 52 4.94 -1.84 1.99
N ASP A 53 5.44 -2.92 2.59
CA ASP A 53 6.08 -3.99 1.83
C ASP A 53 5.09 -4.76 0.94
N ASP A 54 3.87 -5.03 1.44
CA ASP A 54 2.81 -5.68 0.65
C ASP A 54 2.42 -4.81 -0.55
N PHE A 55 2.33 -3.49 -0.34
CA PHE A 55 2.06 -2.55 -1.42
C PHE A 55 3.15 -2.57 -2.49
N TYR A 56 4.42 -2.47 -2.11
CA TYR A 56 5.52 -2.48 -3.08
C TYR A 56 5.69 -3.83 -3.77
N ALA A 57 5.47 -4.95 -3.06
CA ALA A 57 5.47 -6.28 -3.65
C ALA A 57 4.35 -6.45 -4.68
N PHE A 58 3.12 -6.02 -4.34
CA PHE A 58 1.99 -5.98 -5.28
C PHE A 58 2.30 -5.12 -6.51
N ALA A 59 2.81 -3.90 -6.32
CA ALA A 59 3.12 -3.00 -7.42
C ALA A 59 4.19 -3.58 -8.35
N ALA A 60 5.23 -4.20 -7.80
CA ALA A 60 6.26 -4.87 -8.58
C ALA A 60 5.71 -6.07 -9.35
N LYS A 61 4.88 -6.92 -8.70
CA LYS A 61 4.25 -8.09 -9.33
C LYS A 61 3.43 -7.73 -10.57
N TYR A 62 2.69 -6.62 -10.52
CA TYR A 62 1.82 -6.17 -11.59
C TYR A 62 2.43 -5.06 -12.46
N SER A 63 3.72 -4.75 -12.30
CA SER A 63 4.41 -3.68 -13.03
C SER A 63 3.69 -2.32 -12.95
N ILE A 64 3.09 -2.01 -11.80
CA ILE A 64 2.35 -0.77 -11.56
C ILE A 64 3.36 0.37 -11.31
N PRO A 65 3.29 1.49 -12.06
CA PRO A 65 4.13 2.65 -11.80
C PRO A 65 3.81 3.29 -10.46
N VAL A 66 4.82 3.47 -9.60
CA VAL A 66 4.68 4.09 -8.28
C VAL A 66 5.45 5.41 -8.22
N LYS A 67 4.75 6.52 -7.98
CA LYS A 67 5.37 7.83 -7.74
C LYS A 67 5.50 8.07 -6.24
N LYS A 68 6.71 8.35 -5.75
CA LYS A 68 6.87 8.91 -4.40
C LYS A 68 6.45 10.37 -4.42
N TYR A 69 5.37 10.69 -3.72
CA TYR A 69 5.04 12.06 -3.38
C TYR A 69 5.86 12.40 -2.14
N ALA A 70 6.78 13.35 -2.30
CA ALA A 70 7.58 13.91 -1.22
C ALA A 70 6.70 14.67 -0.22
#